data_AF-A0A519QEE9-F1
#
_entry.id   AF-A0A519QEE9-F1
#
_cell.length_a   1.000
_cell.length_b   1.000
_cell.length_c   1.000
_cell.angle_alpha   90.00
_cell.angle_beta   90.00
_cell.angle_gamma   90.00
#
_symmetry.space_group_name_H-M   'P 1'
#
loop_
_entity.id
_entity.type
_entity.pdbx_description
1 polymer ?
#
loop_
_entity_poly.entity_id
_entity_poly.type
_entity_poly.pdbx_seq_one_letter_code
_entity_poly.pdbx_strand_id
1 'polypeptide(L)'
;MSTHEDRFALTAQAYSDAWNARKADRKACGGDAGKLKAINDNLDGLHTEMLRAANSWLAETGPDAEAAFKAAGDAKAAVDRARQEAVDIVIRLSAFADLLGGVRTLIDKARKATEDA
;
A
#
# COMPACT_ATOMS: atom_id res chain seq x y z
N MET A 1 -21.01 4.66 -5.62
CA MET A 1 -19.88 3.92 -6.21
C MET A 1 -18.80 4.95 -6.55
N SER A 2 -17.56 4.74 -6.10
CA SER A 2 -16.45 5.61 -6.53
C SER A 2 -16.07 5.23 -7.97
N THR A 3 -15.71 6.20 -8.80
CA THR A 3 -15.31 5.97 -10.20
C THR A 3 -13.93 5.32 -10.25
N HIS A 4 -13.51 4.83 -11.44
CA HIS A 4 -12.14 4.35 -11.66
C HIS A 4 -11.11 5.46 -11.42
N GLU A 5 -11.45 6.71 -11.76
CA GLU A 5 -10.64 7.91 -11.49
C GLU A 5 -10.48 8.14 -9.99
N ASP A 6 -11.55 7.98 -9.18
CA ASP A 6 -11.47 8.09 -7.72
C ASP A 6 -10.52 7.03 -7.13
N ARG A 7 -10.56 5.79 -7.65
CA ARG A 7 -9.71 4.68 -7.20
C ARG A 7 -8.25 4.92 -7.55
N PHE A 8 -7.99 5.40 -8.77
CA PHE A 8 -6.65 5.79 -9.20
C PHE A 8 -6.11 6.96 -8.36
N ALA A 9 -6.91 8.00 -8.12
CA ALA A 9 -6.54 9.14 -7.29
C ALA A 9 -6.23 8.73 -5.85
N LEU A 10 -7.03 7.83 -5.25
CA LEU A 10 -6.78 7.30 -3.92
C LEU A 10 -5.52 6.45 -3.84
N THR A 11 -5.25 5.65 -4.86
CA THR A 11 -4.02 4.86 -5.02
C THR A 11 -2.79 5.79 -5.06
N ALA A 12 -2.87 6.86 -5.86
CA ALA A 12 -1.81 7.88 -5.95
C ALA A 12 -1.63 8.66 -4.64
N GLN A 13 -2.72 9.01 -3.95
CA GLN A 13 -2.65 9.70 -2.66
C GLN A 13 -2.01 8.81 -1.59
N ALA A 14 -2.40 7.53 -1.50
CA ALA A 14 -1.81 6.59 -0.55
C ALA A 14 -0.31 6.40 -0.78
N TYR A 15 0.16 6.41 -2.03
CA TYR A 15 1.57 6.42 -2.36
C TYR A 15 2.28 7.68 -1.85
N SER A 16 1.71 8.85 -2.11
CA SER A 16 2.25 10.14 -1.66
C SER A 16 2.37 10.21 -0.13
N ASP A 17 1.32 9.78 0.59
CA ASP A 17 1.30 9.73 2.05
C ASP A 17 2.40 8.82 2.60
N ALA A 18 2.50 7.59 2.07
CA ALA A 18 3.51 6.64 2.47
C ALA A 18 4.93 7.14 2.18
N TRP A 19 5.15 7.76 1.02
CA TRP A 19 6.43 8.38 0.65
C TRP A 19 6.82 9.47 1.65
N ASN A 20 5.90 10.37 1.99
CA ASN A 20 6.15 11.44 2.96
C ASN A 20 6.41 10.88 4.36
N ALA A 21 5.68 9.86 4.77
CA ALA A 21 5.89 9.19 6.05
C ALA A 21 7.28 8.51 6.10
N ARG A 22 7.73 7.92 4.99
CA ARG A 22 9.06 7.28 4.90
C ARG A 22 10.22 8.29 4.90
N LYS A 23 10.01 9.53 4.47
CA LYS A 23 11.00 10.60 4.69
C LYS A 23 11.26 10.84 6.19
N ALA A 24 10.21 10.78 7.01
CA ALA A 24 10.36 10.92 8.46
C ALA A 24 11.08 9.70 9.06
N ASP A 25 10.78 8.48 8.61
CA ASP A 25 11.48 7.26 9.06
C ASP A 25 12.96 7.29 8.67
N ARG A 26 13.30 7.74 7.44
CA ARG A 26 14.69 7.92 6.99
C ARG A 26 15.47 8.93 7.84
N LYS A 27 14.80 9.96 8.38
CA LYS A 27 15.44 10.88 9.33
C LYS A 27 15.66 10.21 10.69
N ALA A 28 14.69 9.41 11.15
CA ALA A 28 14.71 8.74 12.44
C ALA A 28 15.67 7.54 12.51
N CYS A 29 16.09 6.94 11.39
CA CYS A 29 17.01 5.82 11.39
C CYS A 29 18.49 6.19 11.63
N GLY A 30 18.83 7.49 11.67
CA GLY A 30 20.15 7.96 12.11
C GLY A 30 21.34 7.46 11.27
N GLY A 31 21.10 7.08 10.00
CA GLY A 31 22.14 6.53 9.12
C GLY A 31 22.33 5.01 9.19
N ASP A 32 21.51 4.28 9.94
CA ASP A 32 21.53 2.82 9.96
C ASP A 32 21.21 2.24 8.57
N ALA A 33 22.21 1.60 7.96
CA ALA A 33 22.14 1.07 6.61
C ALA A 33 21.10 -0.05 6.45
N GLY A 34 20.90 -0.89 7.48
CA GLY A 34 19.93 -1.97 7.45
C GLY A 34 18.49 -1.43 7.46
N LYS A 35 18.24 -0.44 8.32
CA LYS A 35 16.93 0.25 8.39
C LYS A 35 16.66 1.07 7.14
N LEU A 36 17.66 1.76 6.60
CA LEU A 36 17.55 2.48 5.32
C LEU A 36 17.19 1.55 4.17
N LYS A 37 17.85 0.39 4.08
CA LYS A 37 17.53 -0.62 3.07
C LYS A 37 16.08 -1.10 3.22
N ALA A 38 15.64 -1.44 4.43
CA ALA A 38 14.27 -1.88 4.67
C ALA A 38 13.22 -0.79 4.36
N ILE A 39 13.53 0.49 4.57
CA ILE A 39 12.65 1.60 4.15
C ILE A 39 12.53 1.62 2.62
N ASN A 40 13.64 1.47 1.91
CA ASN A 40 13.68 1.52 0.45
C ASN A 40 12.98 0.32 -0.18
N ASP A 41 13.27 -0.90 0.30
CA ASP A 41 12.61 -2.13 -0.15
C ASP A 41 11.08 -2.01 -0.01
N ASN A 42 10.63 -1.43 1.11
CA ASN A 42 9.21 -1.14 1.34
C ASN A 42 8.64 -0.10 0.35
N LEU A 43 9.37 0.98 0.06
CA LEU A 43 8.93 1.99 -0.91
C LEU A 43 8.84 1.42 -2.33
N ASP A 44 9.83 0.61 -2.73
CA ASP A 44 9.86 -0.05 -4.04
C ASP A 44 8.74 -1.09 -4.16
N GLY A 45 8.49 -1.84 -3.08
CA GLY A 45 7.35 -2.74 -2.97
C GLY A 45 6.02 -2.01 -3.11
N LEU A 46 5.84 -0.88 -2.40
CA LEU A 46 4.65 -0.06 -2.53
C LEU A 46 4.46 0.46 -3.95
N HIS A 47 5.52 0.99 -4.56
CA HIS A 47 5.46 1.51 -5.92
C HIS A 47 5.05 0.43 -6.92
N THR A 48 5.59 -0.79 -6.77
CA THR A 48 5.24 -1.94 -7.61
C THR A 48 3.76 -2.32 -7.46
N GLU A 49 3.26 -2.43 -6.24
CA GLU A 49 1.85 -2.80 -6.00
C GLU A 49 0.89 -1.67 -6.43
N MET A 50 1.27 -0.40 -6.30
CA MET A 50 0.47 0.72 -6.79
C MET A 50 0.40 0.76 -8.32
N LEU A 51 1.50 0.47 -9.01
CA LEU A 51 1.49 0.33 -10.48
C LEU A 51 0.62 -0.84 -10.93
N ARG A 52 0.65 -1.96 -10.20
CA ARG A 52 -0.24 -3.10 -10.46
C ARG A 52 -1.70 -2.72 -10.23
N ALA A 53 -2.02 -2.10 -9.10
CA ALA A 53 -3.37 -1.64 -8.79
C ALA A 53 -3.88 -0.67 -9.87
N ALA A 54 -3.07 0.33 -10.26
CA ALA A 54 -3.41 1.26 -11.31
C ALA A 54 -3.71 0.57 -12.66
N ASN A 55 -2.90 -0.41 -13.05
CA ASN A 55 -3.12 -1.19 -14.26
C ASN A 55 -4.40 -2.05 -14.17
N SER A 56 -4.65 -2.69 -13.02
CA SER A 56 -5.88 -3.47 -12.79
C SER A 56 -7.13 -2.58 -12.80
N TRP A 57 -7.07 -1.39 -12.17
CA TRP A 57 -8.20 -0.45 -12.15
C TRP A 57 -8.53 0.16 -13.51
N LEU A 58 -7.54 0.30 -14.39
CA LEU A 58 -7.75 0.74 -15.78
C LEU A 58 -8.34 -0.37 -16.66
N ALA A 59 -8.10 -1.64 -16.32
CA ALA A 59 -8.52 -2.77 -17.12
C ALA A 59 -9.90 -3.34 -16.73
N GLU A 60 -10.35 -3.18 -15.49
CA GLU A 60 -11.44 -4.00 -14.94
C GLU A 60 -12.42 -3.21 -14.06
N THR A 61 -13.71 -3.32 -14.36
CA THR A 61 -14.81 -2.73 -13.57
C THR A 61 -15.81 -3.82 -13.16
N GLY A 62 -15.95 -4.06 -11.85
CA GLY A 62 -16.87 -5.07 -11.31
C GLY A 62 -16.95 -5.06 -9.77
N PRO A 63 -17.93 -5.75 -9.17
CA PRO A 63 -18.13 -5.80 -7.71
C PRO A 63 -16.92 -6.31 -6.92
N ASP A 64 -16.17 -7.28 -7.48
CA ASP A 64 -14.99 -7.85 -6.84
C ASP A 64 -13.82 -6.85 -6.79
N ALA A 65 -13.68 -6.04 -7.84
CA ALA A 65 -12.78 -4.90 -7.87
C ALA A 65 -13.14 -3.88 -6.76
N GLU A 66 -14.43 -3.61 -6.52
CA GLU A 66 -14.86 -2.73 -5.43
C GLU A 66 -14.60 -3.31 -4.04
N ALA A 67 -14.81 -4.61 -3.86
CA ALA A 67 -14.52 -5.29 -2.60
C ALA A 67 -13.01 -5.29 -2.29
N ALA A 68 -12.17 -5.57 -3.28
CA ALA A 68 -10.72 -5.50 -3.16
C ALA A 68 -10.25 -4.07 -2.84
N PHE A 69 -10.84 -3.06 -3.47
CA PHE A 69 -10.54 -1.66 -3.20
C PHE A 69 -10.88 -1.27 -1.76
N LYS A 70 -12.08 -1.65 -1.27
CA LYS A 70 -12.48 -1.38 0.11
C LYS A 70 -11.53 -2.04 1.10
N ALA A 71 -11.17 -3.31 0.88
CA ALA A 71 -10.26 -4.04 1.75
C ALA A 71 -8.86 -3.41 1.79
N ALA A 72 -8.37 -2.85 0.67
CA ALA A 72 -7.10 -2.14 0.63
C ALA A 72 -7.15 -0.83 1.44
N GLY A 73 -8.27 -0.10 1.37
CA GLY A 73 -8.52 1.08 2.19
C GLY A 73 -8.54 0.78 3.70
N ASP A 74 -9.24 -0.29 4.10
CA ASP A 74 -9.30 -0.73 5.50
C ASP A 74 -7.92 -1.15 6.03
N ALA A 75 -7.12 -1.85 5.21
CA ALA A 75 -5.76 -2.24 5.56
C ALA A 75 -4.84 -1.02 5.76
N LYS A 76 -4.96 0.00 4.89
CA LYS A 76 -4.22 1.27 5.04
C LYS A 76 -4.51 1.93 6.38
N ALA A 77 -5.79 2.05 6.74
CA ALA A 77 -6.18 2.66 8.01
C ALA A 77 -5.60 1.92 9.23
N ALA A 78 -5.54 0.57 9.18
CA ALA A 78 -4.94 -0.23 10.24
C ALA A 78 -3.43 0.03 10.39
N VAL A 79 -2.70 0.20 9.29
CA VAL A 79 -1.27 0.54 9.35
C VAL A 79 -1.01 1.97 9.76
N ASP A 80 -1.82 2.92 9.32
CA ASP A 80 -1.68 4.31 9.79
C ASP A 80 -1.89 4.37 11.31
N ARG A 81 -2.85 3.62 11.85
CA ARG A 81 -3.05 3.47 13.29
C ARG A 81 -1.86 2.79 13.97
N ALA A 82 -1.42 1.64 13.50
CA ALA A 82 -0.26 0.93 14.06
C ALA A 82 1.01 1.79 14.04
N ARG A 83 1.18 2.61 12.99
CA ARG A 83 2.30 3.54 12.85
C ARG A 83 2.22 4.72 13.83
N GLN A 84 1.02 5.24 14.09
CA GLN A 84 0.80 6.29 15.10
C GLN A 84 1.08 5.75 16.51
N GLU A 85 0.72 4.50 16.78
CA GLU A 85 0.97 3.82 18.06
C GLU A 85 2.43 3.38 18.22
N ALA A 86 3.14 3.14 17.12
CA ALA A 86 4.52 2.66 17.14
C ALA A 86 5.53 3.77 17.47
N VAL A 87 6.15 3.64 18.65
CA VAL A 87 7.26 4.49 19.10
C VAL A 87 8.57 4.13 18.36
N ASP A 88 8.81 2.83 18.13
CA ASP A 88 10.03 2.31 17.47
C ASP A 88 9.88 2.26 15.94
N ILE A 89 10.94 2.67 15.25
CA ILE A 89 11.06 2.57 13.80
C ILE A 89 10.98 1.13 13.29
N VAL A 90 11.50 0.13 14.02
CA VAL A 90 11.45 -1.27 13.58
C VAL A 90 10.00 -1.76 13.48
N ILE A 91 9.17 -1.41 14.46
CA ILE A 91 7.74 -1.73 14.47
C ILE A 91 7.03 -1.03 13.29
N ARG A 92 7.38 0.24 13.02
CA ARG A 92 6.86 0.97 11.85
C ARG A 92 7.26 0.32 10.51
N LEU A 93 8.44 -0.30 10.42
CA LEU A 93 8.88 -1.01 9.23
C LEU A 93 8.09 -2.31 9.01
N SER A 94 7.91 -3.11 10.07
CA SER A 94 7.17 -4.37 10.02
C SER A 94 5.69 -4.16 9.68
N ALA A 95 5.01 -3.23 10.36
CA ALA A 95 3.59 -2.95 10.10
C ALA A 95 3.33 -2.62 8.63
N PHE A 96 4.25 -1.91 7.99
CA PHE A 96 4.14 -1.56 6.58
C PHE A 96 4.42 -2.72 5.63
N ALA A 97 5.39 -3.58 5.96
CA ALA A 97 5.65 -4.78 5.17
C ALA A 97 4.42 -5.70 5.16
N ASP A 98 3.74 -5.84 6.30
CA ASP A 98 2.49 -6.61 6.42
C ASP A 98 1.37 -6.00 5.55
N LEU A 99 1.24 -4.68 5.53
CA LEU A 99 0.29 -4.00 4.63
C LEU A 99 0.60 -4.23 3.17
N LEU A 100 1.86 -4.14 2.76
CA LEU A 100 2.24 -4.44 1.37
C LEU A 100 1.85 -5.85 0.98
N GLY A 101 2.08 -6.82 1.86
CA GLY A 101 1.62 -8.20 1.65
C GLY A 101 0.09 -8.30 1.52
N GLY A 102 -0.64 -7.57 2.36
CA GLY A 102 -2.10 -7.49 2.32
C GLY A 102 -2.64 -6.88 1.03
N VAL A 103 -2.11 -5.72 0.63
CA VAL A 103 -2.47 -5.03 -0.62
C VAL A 103 -2.18 -5.92 -1.84
N ARG A 104 -1.00 -6.52 -1.89
CA ARG A 104 -0.63 -7.48 -2.95
C ARG A 104 -1.63 -8.63 -3.05
N THR A 105 -1.99 -9.23 -1.91
CA THR A 105 -2.96 -10.33 -1.87
C THR A 105 -4.33 -9.90 -2.41
N LEU A 106 -4.76 -8.67 -2.12
CA LEU A 106 -6.04 -8.14 -2.59
C LEU A 106 -6.02 -7.84 -4.09
N ILE A 107 -4.91 -7.28 -4.61
CA ILE A 107 -4.71 -7.07 -6.04
C ILE A 107 -4.70 -8.40 -6.79
N ASP A 108 -3.96 -9.39 -6.28
CA ASP A 108 -3.90 -10.73 -6.86
C ASP A 108 -5.28 -11.42 -6.86
N LYS A 109 -6.09 -11.22 -5.81
CA LYS A 109 -7.48 -11.70 -5.76
C LYS A 109 -8.37 -11.02 -6.78
N ALA A 110 -8.29 -9.69 -6.90
CA ALA A 110 -9.06 -8.94 -7.89
C ALA A 110 -8.77 -9.43 -9.31
N ARG A 111 -7.49 -9.63 -9.64
CA ARG A 111 -7.04 -10.11 -10.94
C ARG A 111 -7.47 -11.55 -11.25
N LYS A 112 -7.51 -12.43 -10.24
CA LYS A 112 -8.01 -13.80 -10.43
C LYS A 112 -9.51 -13.84 -10.68
N ALA A 113 -10.27 -13.06 -9.92
CA ALA A 113 -11.73 -13.01 -10.07
C ALA A 113 -12.14 -12.55 -11.48
N THR A 114 -11.32 -11.75 -12.15
CA THR A 114 -11.54 -11.27 -13.51
C THR A 114 -10.96 -12.17 -14.59
N GLU A 115 -9.87 -12.89 -14.34
CA GLU A 115 -9.39 -13.97 -15.22
C GLU A 115 -10.40 -15.15 -15.29
N ASP A 116 -11.19 -15.36 -14.23
CA ASP A 116 -12.19 -16.44 -14.11
C ASP A 116 -13.63 -16.03 -14.54
N ALA A 117 -13.88 -14.76 -14.90
CA ALA A 117 -15.20 -14.21 -15.27
C ALA A 117 -15.41 -14.07 -16.79
#